data_AF-A0A931TCW8-F1
#
_entry.id   AF-A0A931TCW8-F1
#
_cell.length_a   1.000
_cell.length_b   1.000
_cell.length_c   1.000
_cell.angle_alpha   90.00
_cell.angle_beta   90.00
_cell.angle_gamma   90.00
#
_symmetry.space_group_name_H-M   'P 1'
#
loop_
_entity.id
_entity.type
_entity.pdbx_description
1 polymer ?
#
loop_
_entity_poly.entity_id
_entity_poly.type
_entity_poly.pdbx_seq_one_letter_code
_entity_poly.pdbx_strand_id
1 'polypeptide(L)'
;MKIRKAATIASILVTLVAVPVGAQDQYVLWGDARKGHDVFVDKGCGSCHAIRGTGPSVGPDLGRIGTRHLTMTQMAGAMWNHAPAMKRAAREKGVAWKPFQGSEMRDLIAFLYAVNLLDAPGNPRRGERLFVEKGCATCHSVKGRGGTIGPSLEQWKAYGSPILWAELMWSHALGMEDKVREFGLPWPKFEDNEMVDLIAYIQRELGAKR
;
A
#
# COMPACT_ATOMS: atom_id res chain seq x y z
N MET A 1 84.24 -11.87 30.32
CA MET A 1 83.92 -11.39 28.95
C MET A 1 82.50 -11.81 28.62
N LYS A 2 81.50 -10.93 28.81
CA LYS A 2 80.06 -11.24 28.67
C LYS A 2 79.61 -10.84 27.25
N ILE A 3 79.14 -11.82 26.47
CA ILE A 3 78.63 -11.61 25.11
C ILE A 3 77.18 -11.10 25.22
N ARG A 4 76.94 -9.86 24.78
CA ARG A 4 75.59 -9.28 24.63
C ARG A 4 74.98 -9.81 23.34
N LYS A 5 73.87 -10.55 23.41
CA LYS A 5 73.03 -10.84 22.24
C LYS A 5 72.04 -9.69 22.08
N ALA A 6 72.11 -8.99 20.95
CA ALA A 6 71.13 -7.99 20.55
C ALA A 6 69.81 -8.71 20.18
N ALA A 7 68.70 -8.29 20.77
CA ALA A 7 67.37 -8.73 20.39
C ALA A 7 66.82 -7.77 19.33
N THR A 8 66.63 -8.26 18.12
CA THR A 8 66.02 -7.52 17.02
C THR A 8 64.50 -7.51 17.22
N ILE A 9 63.92 -6.35 17.46
CA ILE A 9 62.46 -6.17 17.54
C ILE A 9 61.93 -6.10 16.12
N ALA A 10 61.28 -7.17 15.65
CA ALA A 10 60.53 -7.15 14.40
C ALA A 10 59.16 -6.52 14.65
N SER A 11 58.97 -5.28 14.21
CA SER A 11 57.66 -4.62 14.22
C SER A 11 56.75 -5.29 13.18
N ILE A 12 55.74 -6.04 13.65
CA ILE A 12 54.67 -6.57 12.80
C ILE A 12 53.74 -5.40 12.48
N LEU A 13 53.78 -4.93 11.23
CA LEU A 13 52.79 -4.00 10.69
C LEU A 13 51.49 -4.76 10.45
N VAL A 14 50.51 -4.62 11.34
CA VAL A 14 49.14 -5.10 11.12
C VAL A 14 48.49 -4.16 10.13
N THR A 15 48.49 -4.52 8.84
CA THR A 15 47.63 -3.85 7.85
C THR A 15 46.18 -4.17 8.17
N LEU A 16 45.44 -3.18 8.67
CA LEU A 16 44.00 -3.25 8.82
C LEU A 16 43.39 -3.39 7.41
N VAL A 17 43.06 -4.60 6.99
CA VAL A 17 42.19 -4.79 5.83
C VAL A 17 40.82 -4.33 6.27
N ALA A 18 40.43 -3.12 5.84
CA ALA A 18 39.05 -2.67 5.95
C ALA A 18 38.20 -3.62 5.11
N VAL A 19 37.57 -4.60 5.76
CA VAL A 19 36.52 -5.39 5.14
C VAL A 19 35.43 -4.38 4.80
N PRO A 20 35.08 -4.19 3.52
CA PRO A 20 33.91 -3.40 3.21
C PRO A 20 32.75 -4.12 3.89
N VAL A 21 32.11 -3.46 4.85
CA VAL A 21 30.80 -3.85 5.35
C VAL A 21 29.87 -3.68 4.16
N GLY A 22 29.84 -4.69 3.31
CA GLY A 22 28.85 -4.82 2.26
C GLY A 22 27.51 -4.71 2.94
N ALA A 23 26.67 -3.83 2.39
CA ALA A 23 25.30 -3.60 2.81
C ALA A 23 24.71 -4.92 3.29
N GLN A 24 24.45 -5.01 4.60
CA GLN A 24 23.76 -6.15 5.16
C GLN A 24 22.48 -6.28 4.36
N ASP A 25 22.40 -7.35 3.57
CA ASP A 25 21.20 -7.76 2.88
C ASP A 25 20.18 -7.96 4.00
N GLN A 26 19.39 -6.91 4.26
CA GLN A 26 18.34 -6.98 5.24
C GLN A 26 17.42 -8.05 4.68
N TYR A 27 17.41 -9.21 5.32
CA TYR A 27 16.42 -10.25 5.06
C TYR A 27 15.08 -9.64 5.45
N VAL A 28 14.49 -8.85 4.54
CA VAL A 28 13.10 -8.44 4.62
C VAL A 28 12.32 -9.71 4.33
N LEU A 29 12.07 -10.48 5.41
CA LEU A 29 11.39 -11.77 5.37
C LEU A 29 10.00 -11.65 4.71
N TRP A 30 9.44 -10.45 4.68
CA TRP A 30 8.08 -10.13 4.25
C TRP A 30 7.99 -9.55 2.83
N GLY A 31 9.11 -9.35 2.12
CA GLY A 31 9.17 -8.71 0.81
C GLY A 31 8.90 -7.19 0.83
N ASP A 32 9.20 -6.52 -0.28
CA ASP A 32 8.93 -5.09 -0.51
C ASP A 32 7.79 -4.93 -1.52
N ALA A 33 6.62 -4.46 -1.06
CA ALA A 33 5.43 -4.30 -1.90
C ALA A 33 5.62 -3.31 -3.06
N ARG A 34 6.52 -2.33 -2.92
CA ARG A 34 6.83 -1.40 -4.02
C ARG A 34 7.64 -2.10 -5.11
N LYS A 35 8.68 -2.85 -4.72
CA LYS A 35 9.40 -3.72 -5.69
C LYS A 35 8.48 -4.78 -6.29
N GLY A 36 7.52 -5.28 -5.51
CA GLY A 36 6.52 -6.23 -5.99
C GLY A 36 5.60 -5.67 -7.06
N HIS A 37 5.22 -4.39 -6.96
CA HIS A 37 4.53 -3.69 -8.03
C HIS A 37 5.38 -3.65 -9.31
N ASP A 38 6.67 -3.35 -9.19
CA ASP A 38 7.59 -3.32 -10.34
C ASP A 38 7.67 -4.71 -10.99
N VAL A 39 7.78 -5.78 -10.20
CA VAL A 39 7.71 -7.17 -10.68
C VAL A 39 6.39 -7.48 -11.39
N PHE A 40 5.26 -7.03 -10.84
CA PHE A 40 3.94 -7.22 -11.45
C PHE A 40 3.87 -6.59 -12.86
N VAL A 41 4.46 -5.41 -13.03
CA VAL A 41 4.54 -4.72 -14.32
C VAL A 41 5.53 -5.41 -15.26
N ASP A 42 6.76 -5.65 -14.81
CA ASP A 42 7.87 -6.16 -15.63
C ASP A 42 7.69 -7.61 -16.09
N LYS A 43 7.01 -8.42 -15.27
CA LYS A 43 6.61 -9.79 -15.62
C LYS A 43 5.30 -9.82 -16.43
N GLY A 44 4.66 -8.67 -16.65
CA GLY A 44 3.48 -8.53 -17.49
C GLY A 44 2.18 -9.05 -16.88
N CYS A 45 2.10 -9.18 -15.55
CA CYS A 45 0.92 -9.70 -14.86
C CYS A 45 -0.35 -8.87 -15.16
N GLY A 46 -0.20 -7.54 -15.24
CA GLY A 46 -1.28 -6.60 -15.55
C GLY A 46 -1.85 -6.69 -16.97
N SER A 47 -1.21 -7.44 -17.88
CA SER A 47 -1.77 -7.71 -19.22
C SER A 47 -2.96 -8.67 -19.19
N CYS A 48 -3.15 -9.41 -18.10
CA CYS A 48 -4.22 -10.38 -17.95
C CYS A 48 -5.02 -10.20 -16.65
N HIS A 49 -4.37 -9.77 -15.56
CA HIS A 49 -5.01 -9.61 -14.26
C HIS A 49 -5.37 -8.16 -13.97
N ALA A 50 -6.65 -7.92 -13.67
CA ALA A 50 -7.11 -6.64 -13.16
C ALA A 50 -6.76 -6.48 -11.68
N ILE A 51 -6.73 -5.23 -11.21
CA ILE A 51 -6.71 -4.87 -9.79
C ILE A 51 -7.93 -4.00 -9.51
N ARG A 52 -8.86 -4.53 -8.71
CA ARG A 52 -10.10 -3.85 -8.30
C ARG A 52 -10.97 -3.35 -9.46
N GLY A 53 -10.96 -4.07 -10.57
CA GLY A 53 -11.70 -3.74 -11.80
C GLY A 53 -10.92 -2.84 -12.76
N THR A 54 -9.68 -2.47 -12.43
CA THR A 54 -8.79 -1.73 -13.33
C THR A 54 -7.91 -2.71 -14.10
N GLY A 55 -7.97 -2.65 -15.42
CA GLY A 55 -7.20 -3.53 -16.32
C GLY A 55 -8.04 -4.66 -16.94
N PRO A 56 -7.42 -5.46 -17.82
CA PRO A 56 -8.09 -6.56 -18.52
C PRO A 56 -8.53 -7.66 -17.54
N SER A 57 -9.66 -8.29 -17.84
CA SER A 57 -10.25 -9.37 -17.01
C SER A 57 -10.09 -10.74 -17.68
N VAL A 58 -8.87 -11.06 -18.12
CA VAL A 58 -8.54 -12.40 -18.68
C VAL A 58 -8.35 -13.40 -17.54
N GLY A 59 -7.57 -13.01 -16.52
CA GLY A 59 -7.41 -13.74 -15.28
C GLY A 59 -8.30 -13.16 -14.16
N PRO A 60 -8.32 -13.80 -12.98
CA PRO A 60 -9.02 -13.27 -11.82
C PRO A 60 -8.50 -11.87 -11.44
N ASP A 61 -9.41 -11.03 -10.94
CA ASP A 61 -9.07 -9.74 -10.36
C ASP A 61 -8.28 -9.94 -9.06
N LEU A 62 -7.01 -9.56 -9.08
CA LEU A 62 -6.08 -9.81 -7.98
C LEU A 62 -6.26 -8.84 -6.82
N GLY A 63 -7.08 -7.79 -6.97
CA GLY A 63 -7.54 -6.93 -5.87
C GLY A 63 -8.85 -7.40 -5.24
N ARG A 64 -9.38 -8.54 -5.68
CA ARG A 64 -10.67 -9.11 -5.25
C ARG A 64 -10.63 -10.62 -5.08
N ILE A 65 -9.47 -11.21 -4.75
CA ILE A 65 -9.23 -12.68 -4.77
C ILE A 65 -10.16 -13.44 -3.80
N GLY A 66 -10.85 -12.74 -2.92
CA GLY A 66 -12.04 -13.24 -2.24
C GLY A 66 -12.24 -12.49 -0.94
N THR A 67 -13.45 -12.54 -0.40
CA THR A 67 -13.85 -12.05 0.93
C THR A 67 -13.11 -12.72 2.10
N ARG A 68 -12.00 -13.40 1.83
CA ARG A 68 -11.18 -14.14 2.77
C ARG A 68 -9.71 -13.73 2.53
N HIS A 69 -9.17 -12.93 3.44
CA HIS A 69 -7.77 -12.51 3.41
C HIS A 69 -6.86 -13.75 3.39
N LEU A 70 -6.26 -14.05 2.23
CA LEU A 70 -5.29 -15.14 2.12
C LEU A 70 -4.03 -14.75 2.90
N THR A 71 -3.51 -15.67 3.70
CA THR A 71 -2.14 -15.51 4.22
C THR A 71 -1.16 -15.55 3.06
N MET A 72 0.06 -15.02 3.26
CA MET A 72 1.10 -15.06 2.23
C MET A 72 1.37 -16.49 1.74
N THR A 73 1.36 -17.49 2.64
CA THR A 73 1.52 -18.91 2.28
C THR A 73 0.34 -19.46 1.50
N GLN A 74 -0.89 -19.08 1.84
CA GLN A 74 -2.07 -19.47 1.06
C GLN A 74 -2.05 -18.85 -0.34
N MET A 75 -1.59 -17.60 -0.46
CA MET A 75 -1.40 -16.93 -1.74
C MET A 75 -0.35 -17.65 -2.60
N ALA A 76 0.79 -18.03 -2.00
CA ALA A 76 1.81 -18.82 -2.69
C ALA A 76 1.24 -20.17 -3.20
N GLY A 77 0.46 -20.87 -2.38
CA GLY A 77 -0.21 -22.11 -2.78
C GLY A 77 -1.24 -21.91 -3.91
N ALA A 78 -2.03 -20.84 -3.85
CA ALA A 78 -2.98 -20.49 -4.91
C ALA A 78 -2.25 -20.19 -6.24
N MET A 79 -1.17 -19.42 -6.19
CA MET A 79 -0.33 -19.12 -7.36
C MET A 79 0.31 -20.40 -7.93
N TRP A 80 0.82 -21.28 -7.07
CA TRP A 80 1.38 -22.57 -7.47
C TRP A 80 0.37 -23.41 -8.26
N ASN A 81 -0.84 -23.54 -7.74
CA ASN A 81 -1.92 -24.29 -8.38
C ASN A 81 -2.43 -23.60 -9.67
N HIS A 82 -2.33 -22.27 -9.76
CA HIS A 82 -2.75 -21.50 -10.92
C HIS A 82 -1.71 -21.50 -12.06
N ALA A 83 -0.42 -21.71 -11.75
CA ALA A 83 0.69 -21.62 -12.71
C ALA A 83 0.51 -22.41 -14.01
N PRO A 84 0.00 -23.67 -14.03
CA PRO A 84 -0.23 -24.39 -15.28
C PRO A 84 -1.27 -23.72 -16.20
N ALA A 85 -2.32 -23.12 -15.62
CA ALA A 85 -3.33 -22.40 -16.38
C ALA A 85 -2.75 -21.10 -16.98
N MET A 86 -1.98 -20.34 -16.18
CA MET A 86 -1.26 -19.16 -16.66
C MET A 86 -0.32 -19.50 -17.81
N LYS A 87 0.41 -20.61 -17.71
CA LYS A 87 1.35 -21.05 -18.76
C LYS A 87 0.66 -21.31 -20.10
N ARG A 88 -0.53 -21.93 -20.07
CA ARG A 88 -1.32 -22.18 -21.29
C ARG A 88 -1.80 -20.87 -21.92
N ALA A 89 -2.43 -20.02 -21.12
CA ALA A 89 -2.92 -18.71 -21.57
C ALA A 89 -1.80 -17.82 -22.12
N ALA A 90 -0.63 -17.82 -21.48
CA ALA A 90 0.54 -17.09 -21.95
C ALA A 90 1.01 -17.58 -23.33
N ARG A 91 1.02 -18.89 -23.57
CA ARG A 91 1.37 -19.45 -24.90
C ARG A 91 0.36 -19.04 -25.97
N GLU A 92 -0.92 -19.14 -25.67
CA GLU A 92 -2.00 -18.76 -26.60
C GLU A 92 -1.94 -17.27 -26.99
N LYS A 93 -1.55 -16.42 -26.04
CA LYS A 93 -1.42 -14.97 -26.25
C LYS A 93 -0.03 -14.52 -26.72
N GLY A 94 0.91 -15.44 -26.94
CA GLY A 94 2.28 -15.10 -27.33
C GLY A 94 3.06 -14.32 -26.26
N VAL A 95 2.69 -14.43 -24.99
CA VAL A 95 3.37 -13.76 -23.87
C VAL A 95 4.53 -14.63 -23.39
N ALA A 96 5.74 -14.08 -23.42
CA ALA A 96 6.94 -14.75 -22.92
C ALA A 96 7.01 -14.65 -21.39
N TRP A 97 6.73 -15.77 -20.70
CA TRP A 97 6.89 -15.84 -19.24
C TRP A 97 8.38 -15.92 -18.86
N LYS A 98 8.88 -14.86 -18.22
CA LYS A 98 10.24 -14.81 -17.65
C LYS A 98 10.28 -15.50 -16.28
N PRO A 99 11.30 -16.33 -15.99
CA PRO A 99 11.51 -16.87 -14.65
C PRO A 99 11.63 -15.76 -13.60
N PHE A 100 11.17 -16.05 -12.38
CA PHE A 100 11.43 -15.20 -11.21
C PHE A 100 12.88 -15.41 -10.72
N GLN A 101 13.50 -14.36 -10.21
CA GLN A 101 14.88 -14.30 -9.75
C GLN A 101 14.96 -13.60 -8.39
N GLY A 102 15.94 -13.98 -7.57
CA GLY A 102 16.20 -13.31 -6.29
C GLY A 102 14.93 -13.13 -5.44
N SER A 103 14.61 -11.87 -5.12
CA SER A 103 13.47 -11.51 -4.28
C SER A 103 12.14 -11.32 -5.03
N GLU A 104 12.11 -11.46 -6.35
CA GLU A 104 10.95 -11.04 -7.14
C GLU A 104 9.63 -11.71 -6.70
N MET A 105 9.66 -13.01 -6.38
CA MET A 105 8.46 -13.72 -5.93
C MET A 105 7.99 -13.25 -4.54
N ARG A 106 8.92 -13.02 -3.59
CA ARG A 106 8.54 -12.54 -2.25
C ARG A 106 7.98 -11.11 -2.32
N ASP A 107 8.59 -10.27 -3.15
CA ASP A 107 8.17 -8.88 -3.34
C ASP A 107 6.80 -8.85 -4.03
N LEU A 108 6.58 -9.69 -5.06
CA LEU A 108 5.29 -9.85 -5.72
C LEU A 108 4.20 -10.30 -4.74
N ILE A 109 4.46 -11.30 -3.89
CA ILE A 109 3.48 -11.74 -2.88
C ILE A 109 3.19 -10.61 -1.88
N ALA A 110 4.19 -9.82 -1.48
CA ALA A 110 3.98 -8.66 -0.61
C ALA A 110 3.08 -7.61 -1.26
N PHE A 111 3.29 -7.31 -2.55
CA PHE A 111 2.42 -6.42 -3.32
C PHE A 111 1.00 -6.95 -3.44
N LEU A 112 0.84 -8.20 -3.84
CA LEU A 112 -0.48 -8.83 -3.98
C LEU A 112 -1.21 -8.91 -2.63
N TYR A 113 -0.50 -9.14 -1.54
CA TYR A 113 -1.07 -9.07 -0.20
C TYR A 113 -1.54 -7.64 0.13
N ALA A 114 -0.69 -6.63 -0.12
CA ALA A 114 -1.01 -5.22 0.12
C ALA A 114 -2.25 -4.74 -0.67
N VAL A 115 -2.39 -5.09 -1.95
CA VAL A 115 -3.57 -4.67 -2.74
C VAL A 115 -4.88 -5.31 -2.27
N ASN A 116 -4.80 -6.46 -1.59
CA ASN A 116 -5.94 -7.13 -0.95
C ASN A 116 -6.21 -6.62 0.48
N LEU A 117 -5.30 -5.84 1.07
CA LEU A 117 -5.55 -5.07 2.30
C LEU A 117 -6.26 -3.74 2.03
N LEU A 118 -6.19 -3.22 0.79
CA LEU A 118 -6.91 -1.99 0.45
C LEU A 118 -8.43 -2.21 0.61
N ASP A 119 -9.15 -1.22 1.09
CA ASP A 119 -10.60 -1.33 1.24
C ASP A 119 -11.30 -1.45 -0.12
N ALA A 120 -12.44 -2.17 -0.16
CA ALA A 120 -13.33 -2.17 -1.32
C ALA A 120 -13.62 -0.73 -1.77
N PRO A 121 -13.74 -0.43 -3.08
CA PRO A 121 -14.10 0.90 -3.52
C PRO A 121 -15.38 1.37 -2.84
N GLY A 122 -15.34 2.51 -2.15
CA GLY A 122 -16.49 3.05 -1.45
C GLY A 122 -17.62 3.45 -2.39
N ASN A 123 -18.85 3.49 -1.87
CA ASN A 123 -20.03 3.99 -2.54
C ASN A 123 -20.15 5.50 -2.33
N PRO A 124 -19.86 6.33 -3.35
CA PRO A 124 -19.85 7.78 -3.19
C PRO A 124 -21.24 8.38 -2.98
N ARG A 125 -22.33 7.69 -3.36
CA ARG A 125 -23.69 8.16 -3.08
C ARG A 125 -24.05 7.94 -1.62
N ARG A 126 -23.65 6.79 -1.04
CA ARG A 126 -23.77 6.55 0.40
C ARG A 126 -22.89 7.53 1.17
N GLY A 127 -21.67 7.78 0.72
CA GLY A 127 -20.76 8.77 1.30
C GLY A 127 -21.34 10.18 1.34
N GLU A 128 -21.95 10.66 0.26
CA GLU A 128 -22.59 11.98 0.22
C GLU A 128 -23.69 12.10 1.28
N ARG A 129 -24.51 11.06 1.43
CA ARG A 129 -25.56 11.01 2.45
C ARG A 129 -24.96 11.00 3.87
N LEU A 130 -23.96 10.15 4.11
CA LEU A 130 -23.24 10.07 5.38
C LEU A 130 -22.58 11.42 5.76
N PHE A 131 -22.08 12.17 4.77
CA PHE A 131 -21.46 13.47 5.00
C PHE A 131 -22.44 14.49 5.59
N VAL A 132 -23.72 14.38 5.24
CA VAL A 132 -24.80 15.19 5.83
C VAL A 132 -25.29 14.59 7.14
N GLU A 133 -25.58 13.28 7.17
CA GLU A 133 -26.13 12.58 8.35
C GLU A 133 -25.19 12.61 9.56
N LYS A 134 -23.88 12.52 9.34
CA LYS A 134 -22.86 12.59 10.40
C LYS A 134 -22.49 14.05 10.76
N GLY A 135 -23.17 15.05 10.18
CA GLY A 135 -22.99 16.47 10.48
C GLY A 135 -21.74 17.11 9.89
N CYS A 136 -20.99 16.42 9.04
CA CYS A 136 -19.75 16.93 8.46
C CYS A 136 -19.99 18.19 7.62
N ALA A 137 -21.11 18.22 6.88
CA ALA A 137 -21.51 19.35 6.04
C ALA A 137 -21.82 20.64 6.82
N THR A 138 -22.06 20.57 8.13
CA THR A 138 -22.29 21.74 8.98
C THR A 138 -21.04 22.62 9.07
N CYS A 139 -19.86 21.98 9.11
CA CYS A 139 -18.60 22.67 9.29
C CYS A 139 -17.76 22.70 8.02
N HIS A 140 -17.72 21.60 7.28
CA HIS A 140 -16.84 21.43 6.12
C HIS A 140 -17.58 21.59 4.80
N SER A 141 -16.84 22.05 3.79
CA SER A 141 -17.31 22.13 2.40
C SER A 141 -16.57 21.16 1.48
N VAL A 142 -17.29 20.69 0.45
CA VAL A 142 -16.75 19.92 -0.68
C VAL A 142 -17.20 20.63 -1.95
N LYS A 143 -16.25 21.14 -2.76
CA LYS A 143 -16.55 21.88 -4.00
C LYS A 143 -17.48 23.09 -3.73
N GLY A 144 -17.18 23.85 -2.68
CA GLY A 144 -17.99 24.98 -2.22
C GLY A 144 -19.37 24.65 -1.64
N ARG A 145 -19.74 23.37 -1.47
CA ARG A 145 -21.02 22.95 -0.84
C ARG A 145 -20.79 22.51 0.61
N GLY A 146 -21.47 23.16 1.55
CA GLY A 146 -21.38 22.87 2.99
C GLY A 146 -21.02 24.10 3.82
N GLY A 147 -20.45 23.87 5.01
CA GLY A 147 -20.04 24.92 5.94
C GLY A 147 -18.68 25.54 5.63
N THR A 148 -18.40 26.65 6.32
CA THR A 148 -17.13 27.39 6.25
C THR A 148 -16.43 27.51 7.60
N ILE A 149 -16.90 26.79 8.62
CA ILE A 149 -16.30 26.77 9.96
C ILE A 149 -15.00 25.96 9.93
N GLY A 150 -15.06 24.77 9.33
CA GLY A 150 -13.92 23.93 9.05
C GLY A 150 -13.33 24.23 7.67
N PRO A 151 -12.08 23.80 7.41
CA PRO A 151 -11.47 23.95 6.10
C PRO A 151 -12.24 23.15 5.03
N SER A 152 -12.16 23.63 3.79
CA SER A 152 -12.64 22.87 2.62
C SER A 152 -11.86 21.56 2.51
N LEU A 153 -12.58 20.47 2.21
CA LEU A 153 -11.99 19.16 1.97
C LEU A 153 -11.44 19.00 0.55
N GLU A 154 -11.45 20.06 -0.26
CA GLU A 154 -10.88 20.05 -1.62
C GLU A 154 -9.39 19.71 -1.65
N GLN A 155 -8.64 20.15 -0.63
CA GLN A 155 -7.22 19.81 -0.50
C GLN A 155 -6.98 18.30 -0.36
N TRP A 156 -8.00 17.53 0.01
CA TRP A 156 -7.91 16.09 0.18
C TRP A 156 -7.95 15.31 -1.14
N LYS A 157 -8.21 15.99 -2.27
CA LYS A 157 -8.13 15.40 -3.62
C LYS A 157 -6.80 14.69 -3.90
N ALA A 158 -5.70 15.21 -3.36
CA ALA A 158 -4.37 14.71 -3.60
C ALA A 158 -4.08 13.38 -2.87
N TYR A 159 -4.89 13.01 -1.88
CA TYR A 159 -4.65 11.87 -1.00
C TYR A 159 -5.58 10.72 -1.37
N GLY A 160 -5.16 9.88 -2.32
CA GLY A 160 -5.89 8.67 -2.73
C GLY A 160 -5.70 7.46 -1.79
N SER A 161 -4.71 7.53 -0.89
CA SER A 161 -4.32 6.44 0.00
C SER A 161 -5.12 6.43 1.30
N PRO A 162 -5.82 5.33 1.64
CA PRO A 162 -6.51 5.19 2.93
C PRO A 162 -5.62 5.42 4.15
N ILE A 163 -4.33 5.07 4.05
CA ILE A 163 -3.35 5.28 5.12
C ILE A 163 -3.08 6.78 5.34
N LEU A 164 -2.98 7.56 4.26
CA LEU A 164 -2.82 9.01 4.36
C LEU A 164 -4.09 9.67 4.90
N TRP A 165 -5.27 9.16 4.55
CA TRP A 165 -6.51 9.59 5.17
C TRP A 165 -6.51 9.34 6.68
N ALA A 166 -6.10 8.15 7.12
CA ALA A 166 -5.99 7.84 8.54
C ALA A 166 -5.02 8.80 9.27
N GLU A 167 -3.84 9.05 8.71
CA GLU A 167 -2.86 9.98 9.26
C GLU A 167 -3.40 11.40 9.41
N LEU A 168 -3.99 11.94 8.34
CA LEU A 168 -4.54 13.29 8.32
C LEU A 168 -5.73 13.41 9.27
N MET A 169 -6.62 12.42 9.28
CA MET A 169 -7.79 12.42 10.16
C MET A 169 -7.39 12.33 11.63
N TRP A 170 -6.46 11.45 12.00
CA TRP A 170 -6.05 11.30 13.40
C TRP A 170 -5.36 12.55 13.93
N SER A 171 -4.57 13.21 13.08
CA SER A 171 -3.92 14.48 13.41
C SER A 171 -4.93 15.63 13.51
N HIS A 172 -5.97 15.63 12.66
CA HIS A 172 -7.01 16.66 12.67
C HIS A 172 -8.09 16.45 13.75
N ALA A 173 -8.30 15.20 14.19
CA ALA A 173 -9.39 14.81 15.08
C ALA A 173 -9.41 15.60 16.39
N LEU A 174 -8.24 15.90 16.97
CA LEU A 174 -8.14 16.65 18.23
C LEU A 174 -8.74 18.06 18.12
N GLY A 175 -8.42 18.79 17.04
CA GLY A 175 -8.99 20.11 16.79
C GLY A 175 -10.48 20.05 16.41
N MET A 176 -10.89 18.99 15.72
CA MET A 176 -12.30 18.77 15.39
C MET A 176 -13.12 18.49 16.66
N GLU A 177 -12.58 17.75 17.64
CA GLU A 177 -13.27 17.40 18.89
C GLU A 177 -13.64 18.65 19.70
N ASP A 178 -12.70 19.57 19.85
CA ASP A 178 -12.94 20.83 20.55
C ASP A 178 -14.08 21.63 19.90
N LYS A 179 -14.09 21.72 18.57
CA LYS A 179 -15.18 22.40 17.84
C LYS A 179 -16.50 21.65 17.90
N VAL A 180 -16.51 20.33 17.73
CA VAL A 180 -17.72 19.51 17.86
C VAL A 180 -18.37 19.72 19.24
N ARG A 181 -17.56 19.76 20.30
CA ARG A 181 -18.02 20.04 21.67
C ARG A 181 -18.53 21.48 21.83
N GLU A 182 -17.82 22.46 21.29
CA GLU A 182 -18.21 23.88 21.29
C GLU A 182 -19.60 24.11 20.65
N PHE A 183 -19.89 23.41 19.55
CA PHE A 183 -21.17 23.49 18.85
C PHE A 183 -22.25 22.54 19.39
N GLY A 184 -21.97 21.81 20.49
CA GLY A 184 -22.94 20.88 21.09
C GLY A 184 -23.34 19.71 20.19
N LEU A 185 -22.49 19.36 19.21
CA LEU A 185 -22.73 18.28 18.27
C LEU A 185 -22.22 16.94 18.84
N PRO A 186 -22.85 15.80 18.51
CA PRO A 186 -22.32 14.50 18.86
C PRO A 186 -21.07 14.18 18.02
N TRP A 187 -20.07 13.54 18.64
CA TRP A 187 -18.91 13.05 17.91
C TRP A 187 -19.32 11.99 16.87
N PRO A 188 -18.91 12.12 15.60
CA PRO A 188 -19.27 11.17 14.56
C PRO A 188 -18.63 9.80 14.83
N LYS A 189 -19.46 8.77 14.91
CA LYS A 189 -19.04 7.36 14.97
C LYS A 189 -19.18 6.74 13.59
N PHE A 190 -18.15 6.05 13.12
CA PHE A 190 -18.14 5.36 11.83
C PHE A 190 -18.28 3.85 12.00
N GLU A 191 -19.06 3.22 11.13
CA GLU A 191 -19.28 1.78 11.08
C GLU A 191 -18.95 1.22 9.69
N ASP A 192 -18.56 -0.05 9.62
CA ASP A 192 -18.29 -0.77 8.37
C ASP A 192 -17.45 0.06 7.35
N ASN A 193 -17.98 0.23 6.14
CA ASN A 193 -17.38 0.99 5.04
C ASN A 193 -17.75 2.47 5.03
N GLU A 194 -18.36 3.03 6.09
CA GLU A 194 -18.81 4.44 6.09
C GLU A 194 -17.67 5.41 5.80
N MET A 195 -16.48 5.17 6.37
CA MET A 195 -15.30 6.00 6.09
C MET A 195 -14.88 5.90 4.62
N VAL A 196 -14.87 4.69 4.07
CA VAL A 196 -14.48 4.42 2.69
C VAL A 196 -15.47 5.05 1.72
N ASP A 197 -16.76 5.03 2.05
CA ASP A 197 -17.83 5.68 1.30
C ASP A 197 -17.67 7.20 1.29
N LEU A 198 -17.32 7.81 2.45
CA LEU A 198 -17.02 9.24 2.57
C LEU A 198 -15.83 9.66 1.72
N ILE A 199 -14.73 8.89 1.77
CA ILE A 199 -13.55 9.12 0.94
C ILE A 199 -13.93 9.03 -0.54
N ALA A 200 -14.69 8.02 -0.93
CA ALA A 200 -15.16 7.86 -2.31
C ALA A 200 -16.04 9.03 -2.77
N TYR A 201 -16.91 9.56 -1.91
CA TYR A 201 -17.72 10.75 -2.18
C TYR A 201 -16.82 11.97 -2.46
N ILE A 202 -15.89 12.25 -1.55
CA ILE A 202 -14.99 13.41 -1.67
C ILE A 202 -14.15 13.28 -2.94
N GLN A 203 -13.57 12.11 -3.21
CA GLN A 203 -12.80 11.86 -4.44
C GLN A 203 -13.63 12.05 -5.72
N ARG A 204 -14.89 11.57 -5.73
CA ARG A 204 -15.82 11.73 -6.86
C ARG A 204 -16.06 13.21 -7.14
N GLU A 205 -16.41 14.00 -6.12
CA GLU A 205 -16.74 15.42 -6.26
C GLU A 205 -15.55 16.26 -6.73
N LEU A 206 -14.35 15.87 -6.31
CA LEU A 206 -13.11 16.58 -6.63
C LEU A 206 -12.49 16.14 -7.98
N GLY A 207 -13.07 15.14 -8.64
CA GLY A 207 -12.61 14.64 -9.94
C GLY A 207 -11.24 13.97 -9.87
N ALA A 208 -10.91 13.30 -8.76
CA ALA A 208 -9.76 12.41 -8.72
C ALA A 208 -10.02 11.24 -9.69
N LYS A 209 -9.15 11.08 -10.70
CA LYS A 209 -9.22 9.90 -11.59
C LYS A 209 -8.90 8.66 -10.75
N ARG A 210 -9.76 7.64 -10.87
CA ARG A 210 -9.52 6.29 -10.32
C ARG A 210 -8.31 5.66 -10.98
#